data_AF-A0A8T9AYA1-F1
#
_entry.id   AF-A0A8T9AYA1-F1
#
_cell.length_a   1.000
_cell.length_b   1.000
_cell.length_c   1.000
_cell.angle_alpha   90.00
_cell.angle_beta   90.00
_cell.angle_gamma   90.00
#
_symmetry.space_group_name_H-M   'P 1'
#
loop_
_entity.id
_entity.type
_entity.pdbx_description
1 polymer ?
#
loop_
_entity_poly.entity_id
_entity_poly.type
_entity_poly.pdbx_seq_one_letter_code
_entity_poly.pdbx_strand_id
1 'polypeptide(L)'
;MPPAAAFDYYQALEVEEDANTEAITASYRRLARVHHPDKDRENPHATAKFQQIQEAYETLSNPAKRSRHDARSRNPQGNSHSSYSSPYDSDDGEYYGYDEEDVIDEMMEEFLRARFFRSRPGFSPPPGYRERDTMSEEEYQRMKQERRRAEARDDEERNFRTQEYLDRVDAARVKSEAKAQAKKAEEEKKHMSKEQREKAERVVQEKTWASLNATTPAEKQSSCLHSEFWPKEQQKKKFKCGACGQKRGPTGYKCPHCALISCQGCLSKLNERHTGT
;
A
#
# COMPACT_ATOMS: atom_id res chain seq x y z
N MET A 1 1.89 35.80 -40.58
CA MET A 1 1.19 36.39 -39.42
C MET A 1 -0.18 35.74 -39.33
N PRO A 2 -0.48 34.92 -38.32
CA PRO A 2 -1.79 34.30 -38.20
C PRO A 2 -2.82 35.29 -37.61
N PRO A 3 -4.09 35.21 -38.04
CA PRO A 3 -5.14 36.17 -37.69
C PRO A 3 -5.63 36.01 -36.25
N ALA A 4 -5.92 37.14 -35.61
CA ALA A 4 -6.34 37.24 -34.21
C ALA A 4 -7.85 37.02 -33.99
N ALA A 5 -8.16 36.58 -32.77
CA ALA A 5 -9.46 36.54 -32.08
C ALA A 5 -10.29 35.22 -32.13
N ALA A 6 -9.62 34.08 -31.99
CA ALA A 6 -10.12 32.96 -31.20
C ALA A 6 -9.22 32.86 -29.95
N PHE A 7 -9.80 32.73 -28.77
CA PHE A 7 -9.03 32.64 -27.53
C PHE A 7 -8.11 31.41 -27.58
N ASP A 8 -6.79 31.60 -27.46
CA ASP A 8 -5.82 30.52 -27.55
C ASP A 8 -5.73 29.78 -26.19
N TYR A 9 -6.37 28.62 -26.12
CA TYR A 9 -6.38 27.78 -24.92
C TYR A 9 -4.99 27.26 -24.55
N TYR A 10 -4.09 27.04 -25.52
CA TYR A 10 -2.72 26.59 -25.24
C TYR A 10 -1.90 27.73 -24.62
N GLN A 11 -2.05 28.94 -25.15
CA GLN A 11 -1.45 30.14 -24.56
C GLN A 11 -1.99 30.44 -23.15
N ALA A 12 -3.28 30.24 -22.92
CA ALA A 12 -3.90 30.46 -21.60
C ALA A 12 -3.38 29.50 -20.52
N LEU A 13 -2.99 28.28 -20.90
CA LEU A 13 -2.38 27.30 -20.01
C LEU A 13 -0.85 27.36 -19.99
N GLU A 14 -0.23 28.27 -20.74
CA GLU A 14 1.24 28.36 -20.90
C GLU A 14 1.87 27.02 -21.34
N VAL A 15 1.18 26.29 -22.23
CA VAL A 15 1.65 24.99 -22.76
C VAL A 15 1.77 25.03 -24.27
N GLU A 16 2.65 24.20 -24.82
CA GLU A 16 2.78 24.03 -26.27
C GLU A 16 1.61 23.22 -26.84
N GLU A 17 1.32 23.40 -28.14
CA GLU A 17 0.25 22.67 -28.86
C GLU A 17 0.46 21.15 -28.85
N ASP A 18 1.70 20.68 -28.70
CA ASP A 18 2.08 19.26 -28.63
C ASP A 18 2.13 18.71 -27.20
N ALA A 19 1.70 19.48 -26.18
CA ALA A 19 1.78 19.07 -24.79
C ALA A 19 0.93 17.81 -24.49
N ASN A 20 1.50 16.91 -23.67
CA ASN A 20 0.80 15.74 -23.14
C ASN A 20 -0.27 16.15 -22.11
N THR A 21 -1.27 15.30 -21.89
CA THR A 21 -2.35 15.53 -20.90
C THR A 21 -1.79 15.80 -19.50
N GLU A 22 -0.74 15.09 -19.10
CA GLU A 22 -0.04 15.31 -17.83
C GLU A 22 0.54 16.72 -17.69
N ALA A 23 1.13 17.26 -18.77
CA ALA A 23 1.70 18.61 -18.78
C ALA A 23 0.61 19.69 -18.73
N ILE A 24 -0.52 19.44 -19.40
CA ILE A 24 -1.72 20.29 -19.35
C ILE A 24 -2.28 20.35 -17.93
N THR A 25 -2.43 19.19 -17.27
CA THR A 25 -2.89 19.10 -15.88
C THR A 25 -1.92 19.75 -14.91
N ALA A 26 -0.61 19.54 -15.07
CA ALA A 26 0.42 20.16 -14.23
C ALA A 26 0.42 21.69 -14.35
N SER A 27 0.30 22.23 -15.56
CA SER A 27 0.25 23.68 -15.76
C SER A 27 -1.04 24.29 -15.22
N TYR A 28 -2.18 23.62 -15.42
CA TYR A 28 -3.46 24.02 -14.81
C TYR A 28 -3.38 24.08 -13.29
N ARG A 29 -2.84 23.04 -12.63
CA ARG A 29 -2.65 23.02 -11.16
C ARG A 29 -1.76 24.16 -10.67
N ARG A 30 -0.70 24.50 -11.41
CA ARG A 30 0.18 25.65 -11.11
C ARG A 30 -0.58 26.97 -11.22
N LEU A 31 -1.27 27.20 -12.33
CA LEU A 31 -1.98 28.45 -12.61
C LEU A 31 -3.21 28.64 -11.70
N ALA A 32 -3.94 27.57 -11.39
CA ALA A 32 -5.08 27.59 -10.49
C ALA A 32 -4.69 28.01 -9.06
N ARG A 33 -3.51 27.59 -8.57
CA ARG A 33 -2.98 27.99 -7.25
C ARG A 33 -2.53 29.44 -7.19
N VAL A 34 -2.14 30.01 -8.32
CA VAL A 34 -1.70 31.40 -8.46
C VAL A 34 -2.90 32.33 -8.61
N HIS A 35 -3.86 31.96 -9.45
CA HIS A 35 -5.05 32.77 -9.75
C HIS A 35 -6.30 32.38 -8.96
N HIS A 36 -6.14 31.68 -7.84
CA HIS A 36 -7.27 31.28 -7.01
C HIS A 36 -7.99 32.52 -6.44
N PRO A 37 -9.32 32.63 -6.57
CA PRO A 37 -10.07 33.82 -6.15
C PRO A 37 -10.01 34.09 -4.63
N ASP A 38 -9.61 33.09 -3.83
CA ASP A 38 -9.41 33.25 -2.38
C ASP A 38 -8.08 33.94 -2.01
N LYS A 39 -7.06 33.86 -2.88
CA LYS A 39 -5.78 34.57 -2.66
C LYS A 39 -5.82 36.00 -3.16
N ASP A 40 -6.55 36.27 -4.23
CA ASP A 40 -6.66 37.58 -4.87
C ASP A 40 -8.07 38.17 -4.75
N ARG A 41 -8.62 38.20 -3.53
CA ARG A 41 -10.00 38.66 -3.26
C ARG A 41 -10.25 40.13 -3.61
N GLU A 42 -9.20 40.93 -3.77
CA GLU A 42 -9.27 42.37 -4.09
C GLU A 42 -9.15 42.67 -5.59
N ASN A 43 -8.82 41.69 -6.45
CA ASN A 43 -8.63 41.94 -7.88
C ASN A 43 -9.77 41.34 -8.72
N PRO A 44 -10.69 42.16 -9.28
CA PRO A 44 -11.82 41.65 -10.07
C PRO A 44 -11.37 40.94 -11.37
N HIS A 45 -10.14 41.17 -11.83
CA HIS A 45 -9.60 40.50 -13.01
C HIS A 45 -9.06 39.08 -12.74
N ALA A 46 -8.85 38.69 -11.48
CA ALA A 46 -8.42 37.33 -11.13
C ALA A 46 -9.49 36.30 -11.51
N THR A 47 -10.77 36.64 -11.29
CA THR A 47 -11.91 35.79 -11.67
C THR A 47 -11.97 35.56 -13.18
N ALA A 48 -11.76 36.61 -13.99
CA ALA A 48 -11.79 36.50 -15.44
C ALA A 48 -10.64 35.65 -16.00
N LYS A 49 -9.43 35.79 -15.44
CA LYS A 49 -8.27 34.96 -15.81
C LYS A 49 -8.46 33.51 -15.39
N PHE A 50 -9.00 33.27 -14.20
CA PHE A 50 -9.28 31.92 -13.72
C PHE A 50 -10.32 31.20 -14.60
N GLN A 51 -11.37 31.92 -15.02
CA GLN A 51 -12.37 31.38 -15.97
C GLN A 51 -11.75 30.99 -17.31
N GLN A 52 -10.84 31.81 -17.83
CA GLN A 52 -10.11 31.52 -19.07
C GLN A 52 -9.20 30.28 -18.96
N ILE A 53 -8.48 30.14 -17.85
CA ILE A 53 -7.64 28.98 -17.54
C ILE A 53 -8.49 27.70 -17.43
N GLN A 54 -9.67 27.81 -16.81
CA GLN A 54 -10.60 26.69 -16.67
C GLN A 54 -11.17 26.24 -18.02
N GLU A 55 -11.64 27.18 -18.86
CA GLU A 55 -12.21 26.87 -20.17
C GLU A 55 -11.16 26.20 -21.08
N ALA A 56 -9.91 26.63 -20.97
CA ALA A 56 -8.78 26.02 -21.66
C ALA A 56 -8.54 24.57 -21.20
N TYR A 57 -8.52 24.33 -19.89
CA TYR A 57 -8.31 22.98 -19.34
C TYR A 57 -9.46 22.03 -19.73
N GLU A 58 -10.72 22.45 -19.62
CA GLU A 58 -11.87 21.62 -19.98
C GLU A 58 -11.89 21.21 -21.46
N THR A 59 -11.31 22.05 -22.32
CA THR A 59 -11.22 21.80 -23.77
C THR A 59 -10.02 20.92 -24.11
N LEU A 60 -8.86 21.17 -23.48
CA LEU A 60 -7.60 20.50 -23.81
C LEU A 60 -7.37 19.19 -23.04
N SER A 61 -7.97 19.01 -21.86
CA SER A 61 -7.87 17.80 -21.05
C SER A 61 -8.59 16.60 -21.68
N ASN A 62 -9.71 16.83 -22.37
CA ASN A 62 -10.44 15.77 -23.05
C ASN A 62 -9.99 15.64 -24.52
N PRO A 63 -9.49 14.47 -24.97
CA PRO A 63 -8.94 14.30 -26.31
C PRO A 63 -9.97 14.54 -27.42
N ALA A 64 -11.25 14.22 -27.20
CA ALA A 64 -12.32 14.46 -28.18
C ALA A 64 -12.65 15.95 -28.30
N LYS A 65 -12.61 16.70 -27.20
CA LYS A 65 -12.81 18.16 -27.21
C LYS A 65 -11.61 18.89 -27.82
N ARG A 66 -10.39 18.46 -27.51
CA ARG A 66 -9.15 18.97 -28.09
C ARG A 66 -9.12 18.82 -29.60
N SER A 67 -9.40 17.61 -30.10
CA SER A 67 -9.48 17.36 -31.54
C SER A 67 -10.50 18.25 -32.26
N ARG A 68 -11.69 18.45 -31.66
CA ARG A 68 -12.71 19.36 -32.21
C ARG A 68 -12.27 20.82 -32.19
N HIS A 69 -11.56 21.23 -31.14
CA HIS A 69 -10.99 22.57 -31.04
C HIS A 69 -9.92 22.79 -32.12
N ASP A 70 -8.98 21.86 -32.25
CA ASP A 70 -7.90 21.94 -33.23
C ASP A 70 -8.43 21.90 -34.68
N ALA A 71 -9.47 21.09 -34.93
CA ALA A 71 -10.17 21.05 -36.22
C ALA A 71 -10.87 22.39 -36.54
N ARG A 72 -11.46 23.05 -35.52
CA ARG A 72 -12.11 24.36 -35.68
C ARG A 72 -11.10 25.48 -35.90
N SER A 73 -9.94 25.41 -35.23
CA SER A 73 -8.85 26.39 -35.39
C SER A 73 -8.17 26.28 -36.76
N ARG A 74 -8.16 25.09 -37.37
CA ARG A 74 -7.59 24.84 -38.71
C ARG A 74 -8.52 25.19 -39.87
N ASN A 75 -9.84 25.31 -39.65
CA ASN A 75 -10.81 25.68 -40.70
C ASN A 75 -11.88 26.67 -40.19
N PRO A 76 -11.63 28.00 -40.26
CA PRO A 76 -12.55 29.02 -39.74
C PRO A 76 -13.88 29.14 -40.52
N GLN A 77 -14.01 28.51 -41.70
CA GLN A 77 -15.17 28.60 -42.59
C GLN A 77 -15.61 27.19 -43.00
N GLY A 78 -16.26 26.48 -42.06
CA GLY A 78 -16.56 25.06 -42.27
C GLY A 78 -17.68 24.50 -41.40
N ASN A 79 -18.90 24.93 -41.70
CA ASN A 79 -20.14 24.17 -41.58
C ASN A 79 -20.76 23.91 -40.20
N SER A 80 -21.95 24.48 -40.06
CA SER A 80 -23.04 24.11 -39.17
C SER A 80 -23.44 22.64 -39.34
N HIS A 81 -23.42 21.85 -38.27
CA HIS A 81 -24.55 21.00 -37.92
C HIS A 81 -24.46 20.54 -36.46
N SER A 82 -25.55 20.77 -35.75
CA SER A 82 -25.80 20.34 -34.38
C SER A 82 -26.00 18.82 -34.34
N SER A 83 -25.25 18.13 -33.48
CA SER A 83 -25.60 16.79 -32.99
C SER A 83 -25.39 16.79 -31.48
N TYR A 84 -26.50 17.00 -30.78
CA TYR A 84 -26.65 16.85 -29.34
C TYR A 84 -26.45 15.37 -28.98
N SER A 85 -25.32 15.02 -28.37
CA SER A 85 -25.07 13.69 -27.81
C SER A 85 -24.97 13.82 -26.29
N SER A 86 -25.94 13.22 -25.62
CA SER A 86 -26.07 13.09 -24.17
C SER A 86 -24.91 12.24 -23.59
N PRO A 87 -24.22 12.66 -22.52
CA PRO A 87 -23.02 11.99 -22.02
C PRO A 87 -23.26 11.10 -20.79
N TYR A 88 -24.35 10.34 -20.74
CA TYR A 88 -24.55 9.33 -19.69
C TYR A 88 -24.95 7.99 -20.31
N ASP A 89 -23.94 7.16 -20.62
CA ASP A 89 -24.06 5.70 -20.65
C ASP A 89 -22.66 5.04 -20.70
N SER A 90 -22.52 3.86 -20.06
CA SER A 90 -21.31 3.01 -19.88
C SER A 90 -20.37 3.50 -18.76
N ASP A 91 -20.26 2.87 -17.57
CA ASP A 91 -19.96 1.46 -17.22
C ASP A 91 -18.65 0.95 -17.83
N ASP A 92 -17.54 1.31 -17.18
CA ASP A 92 -16.36 0.46 -17.09
C ASP A 92 -15.74 0.63 -15.70
N GLY A 93 -15.73 -0.48 -14.95
CA GLY A 93 -15.04 -0.58 -13.67
C GLY A 93 -13.55 -0.82 -13.92
N GLU A 94 -12.71 0.11 -13.48
CA GLU A 94 -11.27 -0.13 -13.39
C GLU A 94 -10.73 0.31 -12.03
N TYR A 95 -10.05 -0.65 -11.41
CA TYR A 95 -9.46 -0.62 -10.08
C TYR A 95 -8.09 0.06 -10.12
N TYR A 96 -7.94 1.19 -9.43
CA TYR A 96 -6.68 1.80 -8.98
C TYR A 96 -6.99 2.41 -7.60
N GLY A 97 -6.25 2.20 -6.51
CA GLY A 97 -4.80 2.25 -6.36
C GLY A 97 -4.49 3.55 -5.61
N TYR A 98 -4.71 3.58 -4.29
CA TYR A 98 -4.57 4.79 -3.47
C TYR A 98 -3.13 5.31 -3.46
N ASP A 99 -2.93 6.50 -4.01
CA ASP A 99 -1.75 7.35 -3.80
C ASP A 99 -2.22 8.73 -3.31
N GLU A 100 -1.47 9.32 -2.38
CA GLU A 100 -1.79 10.45 -1.50
C GLU A 100 -2.03 11.82 -2.20
N GLU A 101 -2.28 11.84 -3.51
CA GLU A 101 -2.46 13.02 -4.37
C GLU A 101 -3.93 13.38 -4.69
N ASP A 102 -4.90 12.51 -4.35
CA ASP A 102 -6.33 12.66 -4.69
C ASP A 102 -7.15 13.56 -3.74
N VAL A 103 -6.65 13.85 -2.54
CA VAL A 103 -7.41 14.58 -1.50
C VAL A 103 -7.63 16.05 -1.86
N ILE A 104 -6.72 16.64 -2.66
CA ILE A 104 -6.85 18.05 -3.08
C ILE A 104 -7.77 18.17 -4.31
N ASP A 105 -7.77 17.19 -5.21
CA ASP A 105 -8.63 17.21 -6.41
C ASP A 105 -10.09 16.91 -6.04
N GLU A 106 -10.38 16.02 -5.09
CA GLU A 106 -11.75 15.76 -4.62
C GLU A 106 -12.34 16.98 -3.89
N MET A 107 -11.55 17.63 -3.03
CA MET A 107 -11.98 18.83 -2.29
C MET A 107 -12.16 20.05 -3.19
N MET A 108 -11.37 20.16 -4.28
CA MET A 108 -11.57 21.19 -5.29
C MET A 108 -12.74 20.87 -6.23
N GLU A 109 -12.97 19.61 -6.61
CA GLU A 109 -14.15 19.22 -7.39
C GLU A 109 -15.46 19.44 -6.63
N GLU A 110 -15.48 19.22 -5.32
CA GLU A 110 -16.64 19.47 -4.48
C GLU A 110 -16.94 20.98 -4.36
N PHE A 111 -15.89 21.81 -4.21
CA PHE A 111 -16.00 23.26 -4.27
C PHE A 111 -16.45 23.77 -5.65
N LEU A 112 -15.96 23.14 -6.73
CA LEU A 112 -16.34 23.45 -8.11
C LEU A 112 -17.79 23.06 -8.41
N ARG A 113 -18.26 21.88 -7.97
CA ARG A 113 -19.69 21.47 -8.08
C ARG A 113 -20.60 22.37 -7.25
N ALA A 114 -20.20 22.70 -6.02
CA ALA A 114 -20.97 23.58 -5.14
C ALA A 114 -21.09 25.01 -5.68
N ARG A 115 -20.05 25.52 -6.36
CA ARG A 115 -20.06 26.86 -6.98
C ARG A 115 -20.77 26.90 -8.34
N PHE A 116 -20.71 25.82 -9.14
CA PHE A 116 -21.43 25.72 -10.41
C PHE A 116 -22.96 25.63 -10.24
N PHE A 117 -23.44 24.95 -9.20
CA PHE A 117 -24.90 24.87 -8.92
C PHE A 117 -25.50 26.14 -8.31
N ARG A 118 -24.68 27.05 -7.76
CA ARG A 118 -25.18 28.21 -6.99
C ARG A 118 -25.21 29.54 -7.76
N SER A 119 -24.76 29.59 -9.02
CA SER A 119 -24.63 30.89 -9.74
C SER A 119 -24.99 30.88 -11.23
N ARG A 120 -25.78 29.91 -11.73
CA ARG A 120 -26.33 29.98 -13.09
C ARG A 120 -27.72 30.65 -13.06
N PRO A 121 -27.91 31.88 -13.59
CA PRO A 121 -29.25 32.44 -13.74
C PRO A 121 -30.00 31.61 -14.78
N GLY A 122 -31.13 31.00 -14.38
CA GLY A 122 -32.00 30.25 -15.30
C GLY A 122 -31.89 28.72 -15.26
N PHE A 123 -31.22 28.13 -14.26
CA PHE A 123 -31.35 26.68 -14.03
C PHE A 123 -32.67 26.38 -13.31
N SER A 124 -33.68 25.93 -14.07
CA SER A 124 -34.93 25.43 -13.51
C SER A 124 -34.68 24.06 -12.85
N PRO A 125 -35.18 23.81 -11.63
CA PRO A 125 -35.13 22.49 -11.01
C PRO A 125 -35.86 21.45 -11.87
N PRO A 126 -35.52 20.15 -11.75
CA PRO A 126 -36.15 19.09 -12.53
C PRO A 126 -37.69 19.10 -12.36
N PRO A 127 -38.45 18.77 -13.43
CA PRO A 127 -39.90 18.83 -13.40
C PRO A 127 -40.43 17.77 -12.44
N GLY A 128 -41.11 18.23 -11.38
CA GLY A 128 -41.61 17.40 -10.27
C GLY A 128 -41.66 18.15 -8.94
N TYR A 129 -40.91 19.24 -8.81
CA TYR A 129 -40.95 20.11 -7.64
C TYR A 129 -42.08 21.15 -7.71
N ARG A 130 -43.34 20.72 -7.69
CA ARG A 130 -44.50 21.63 -7.50
C ARG A 130 -45.42 21.20 -6.36
N GLU A 131 -44.95 20.32 -5.49
CA GLU A 131 -45.69 19.81 -4.32
C GLU A 131 -45.36 20.54 -3.02
N ARG A 132 -44.71 21.72 -3.08
CA ARG A 132 -44.54 22.56 -1.88
C ARG A 132 -45.78 23.38 -1.53
N ASP A 133 -46.67 23.65 -2.49
CA ASP A 133 -47.75 24.63 -2.30
C ASP A 133 -49.09 24.03 -1.81
N THR A 134 -49.13 22.75 -1.39
CA THR A 134 -50.35 22.09 -0.90
C THR A 134 -50.22 21.35 0.43
N MET A 135 -49.02 21.19 0.97
CA MET A 135 -48.82 20.51 2.26
C MET A 135 -48.95 21.51 3.41
N SER A 136 -49.79 21.19 4.38
CA SER A 136 -49.87 21.95 5.62
C SER A 136 -48.52 21.95 6.35
N GLU A 137 -48.25 23.00 7.13
CA GLU A 137 -47.03 23.11 7.95
C GLU A 137 -46.81 21.83 8.80
N GLU A 138 -47.90 21.24 9.31
CA GLU A 138 -47.87 20.00 10.10
C GLU A 138 -47.42 18.78 9.29
N GLU A 139 -47.91 18.61 8.06
CA GLU A 139 -47.51 17.51 7.16
C GLU A 139 -46.04 17.62 6.77
N TYR A 140 -45.55 18.84 6.53
CA TYR A 140 -44.13 19.07 6.25
C TYR A 140 -43.24 18.72 7.45
N GLN A 141 -43.62 19.12 8.67
CA GLN A 141 -42.87 18.75 9.87
C GLN A 141 -42.90 17.24 10.14
N ARG A 142 -44.04 16.56 9.88
CA ARG A 142 -44.15 15.10 9.97
C ARG A 142 -43.23 14.40 8.97
N MET A 143 -43.26 14.79 7.70
CA MET A 143 -42.38 14.24 6.66
C MET A 143 -40.89 14.46 7.01
N LYS A 144 -40.53 15.63 7.53
CA LYS A 144 -39.16 15.93 7.97
C LYS A 144 -38.74 15.07 9.16
N GLN A 145 -39.63 14.85 10.12
CA GLN A 145 -39.39 13.98 11.27
C GLN A 145 -39.27 12.51 10.83
N GLU A 146 -40.11 12.07 9.90
CA GLU A 146 -40.06 10.73 9.34
C GLU A 146 -38.76 10.48 8.57
N ARG A 147 -38.32 11.43 7.74
CA ARG A 147 -37.03 11.35 7.05
C ARG A 147 -35.86 11.28 8.04
N ARG A 148 -35.86 12.10 9.09
CA ARG A 148 -34.83 12.00 10.17
C ARG A 148 -34.84 10.64 10.86
N ARG A 149 -36.02 10.05 11.08
CA ARG A 149 -36.16 8.70 11.65
C ARG A 149 -35.74 7.59 10.68
N ALA A 150 -35.89 7.80 9.38
CA ALA A 150 -35.39 6.89 8.34
C ALA A 150 -33.86 6.96 8.29
N GLU A 151 -33.29 8.16 8.16
CA GLU A 151 -31.84 8.41 8.20
C GLU A 151 -31.19 7.81 9.46
N ALA A 152 -31.79 8.01 10.64
CA ALA A 152 -31.28 7.42 11.88
C ALA A 152 -31.29 5.88 11.87
N ARG A 153 -32.30 5.25 11.26
CA ARG A 153 -32.36 3.79 11.13
C ARG A 153 -31.29 3.27 10.17
N ASP A 154 -31.09 3.97 9.05
CA ASP A 154 -30.06 3.62 8.07
C ASP A 154 -28.65 3.78 8.67
N ASP A 155 -28.43 4.83 9.49
CA ASP A 155 -27.18 5.05 10.22
C ASP A 155 -26.95 3.99 11.29
N GLU A 156 -27.98 3.58 12.04
CA GLU A 156 -27.90 2.47 12.99
C GLU A 156 -27.55 1.15 12.30
N GLU A 157 -28.16 0.86 11.15
CA GLU A 157 -27.84 -0.33 10.35
C GLU A 157 -26.39 -0.29 9.83
N ARG A 158 -25.94 0.87 9.34
CA ARG A 158 -24.55 1.08 8.91
C ARG A 158 -23.57 0.87 10.06
N ASN A 159 -23.89 1.40 11.24
CA ASN A 159 -23.08 1.22 12.45
C ASN A 159 -23.03 -0.24 12.88
N PHE A 160 -24.16 -0.95 12.83
CA PHE A 160 -24.22 -2.37 13.14
C PHE A 160 -23.36 -3.21 12.19
N ARG A 161 -23.48 -2.98 10.87
CA ARG A 161 -22.63 -3.65 9.86
C ARG A 161 -21.15 -3.35 10.06
N THR A 162 -20.83 -2.12 10.45
CA THR A 162 -19.44 -1.70 10.75
C THR A 162 -18.92 -2.43 11.99
N GLN A 163 -19.70 -2.50 13.07
CA GLN A 163 -19.35 -3.26 14.27
C GLN A 163 -19.16 -4.74 13.98
N GLU A 164 -20.06 -5.35 13.22
CA GLU A 164 -19.94 -6.76 12.83
C GLU A 164 -18.65 -7.02 12.01
N TYR A 165 -18.28 -6.09 11.12
CA TYR A 165 -17.01 -6.16 10.41
C TYR A 165 -15.82 -6.09 11.36
N LEU A 166 -15.81 -5.14 12.30
CA LEU A 166 -14.74 -5.00 13.29
C LEU A 166 -14.62 -6.24 14.17
N ASP A 167 -15.73 -6.81 14.63
CA ASP A 167 -15.75 -8.05 15.42
C ASP A 167 -15.15 -9.23 14.64
N ARG A 168 -15.43 -9.35 13.34
CA ARG A 168 -14.81 -10.39 12.49
C ARG A 168 -13.30 -10.18 12.34
N VAL A 169 -12.87 -8.94 12.18
CA VAL A 169 -11.44 -8.59 12.07
C VAL A 169 -10.72 -8.88 13.39
N ASP A 170 -11.29 -8.49 14.53
CA ASP A 170 -10.73 -8.77 15.85
C ASP A 170 -10.70 -10.27 16.16
N ALA A 171 -11.76 -11.01 15.81
CA ALA A 171 -11.76 -12.47 15.94
C ALA A 171 -10.67 -13.13 15.08
N ALA A 172 -10.45 -12.63 13.86
CA ALA A 172 -9.37 -13.10 13.00
C ALA A 172 -7.99 -12.78 13.59
N ARG A 173 -7.81 -11.57 14.13
CA ARG A 173 -6.58 -11.13 14.81
C ARG A 173 -6.29 -12.01 16.03
N VAL A 174 -7.24 -12.19 16.95
CA VAL A 174 -7.11 -13.05 18.13
C VAL A 174 -6.77 -14.49 17.72
N LYS A 175 -7.42 -15.02 16.68
CA LYS A 175 -7.11 -16.35 16.15
C LYS A 175 -5.69 -16.44 15.59
N SER A 176 -5.21 -15.39 14.91
CA SER A 176 -3.84 -15.33 14.38
C SER A 176 -2.80 -15.25 15.51
N GLU A 177 -3.06 -14.44 16.55
CA GLU A 177 -2.21 -14.29 17.72
C GLU A 177 -2.14 -15.60 18.52
N ALA A 178 -3.28 -16.27 18.73
CA ALA A 178 -3.33 -17.58 19.39
C ALA A 178 -2.53 -18.64 18.61
N LYS A 179 -2.61 -18.65 17.27
CA LYS A 179 -1.79 -19.55 16.44
C LYS A 179 -0.29 -19.23 16.56
N ALA A 180 0.08 -17.96 16.57
CA ALA A 180 1.47 -17.54 16.71
C ALA A 180 2.03 -17.94 18.09
N GLN A 181 1.25 -17.74 19.16
CA GLN A 181 1.62 -18.15 20.52
C GLN A 181 1.75 -19.68 20.63
N ALA A 182 0.84 -20.44 20.02
CA ALA A 182 0.93 -21.90 20.01
C ALA A 182 2.19 -22.38 19.28
N LYS A 183 2.52 -21.78 18.13
CA LYS A 183 3.75 -22.08 17.38
C LYS A 183 5.01 -21.76 18.21
N LYS A 184 5.05 -20.60 18.84
CA LYS A 184 6.16 -20.19 19.71
C LYS A 184 6.34 -21.16 20.89
N ALA A 185 5.24 -21.55 21.54
CA ALA A 185 5.28 -22.53 22.63
C ALA A 185 5.75 -23.92 22.17
N GLU A 186 5.41 -24.34 20.95
CA GLU A 186 5.93 -25.59 20.36
C GLU A 186 7.44 -25.50 20.06
N GLU A 187 7.90 -24.39 19.51
CA GLU A 187 9.32 -24.13 19.26
C GLU A 187 10.14 -24.07 20.56
N GLU A 188 9.61 -23.41 21.59
CA GLU A 188 10.22 -23.37 22.93
C GLU A 188 10.29 -24.78 23.55
N LYS A 189 9.24 -25.60 23.42
CA LYS A 189 9.26 -27.01 23.85
C LYS A 189 10.32 -27.83 23.11
N LYS A 190 10.45 -27.65 21.79
CA LYS A 190 11.49 -28.30 20.99
C LYS A 190 12.89 -27.85 21.43
N HIS A 191 13.08 -26.55 21.68
CA HIS A 191 14.34 -26.01 22.17
C HIS A 191 14.70 -26.56 23.55
N MET A 192 13.75 -26.55 24.50
CA MET A 192 13.94 -27.12 25.83
C MET A 192 14.25 -28.62 25.79
N SER A 193 13.53 -29.39 24.96
CA SER A 193 13.79 -30.83 24.79
C SER A 193 15.19 -31.08 24.21
N LYS A 194 15.60 -30.30 23.21
CA LYS A 194 16.95 -30.36 22.66
C LYS A 194 18.01 -30.02 23.72
N GLU A 195 17.81 -28.95 24.48
CA GLU A 195 18.72 -28.54 25.56
C GLU A 195 18.83 -29.61 26.66
N GLN A 196 17.71 -30.25 27.03
CA GLN A 196 17.71 -31.37 27.98
C GLN A 196 18.48 -32.57 27.43
N ARG A 197 18.34 -32.90 26.15
CA ARG A 197 19.11 -33.95 25.47
C ARG A 197 20.61 -33.63 25.49
N GLU A 198 20.97 -32.40 25.13
CA GLU A 198 22.37 -31.94 25.18
C GLU A 198 22.97 -32.00 26.60
N LYS A 199 22.19 -31.63 27.62
CA LYS A 199 22.60 -31.76 29.03
C LYS A 199 22.77 -33.22 29.44
N ALA A 200 21.86 -34.11 29.04
CA ALA A 200 21.96 -35.54 29.32
C ALA A 200 23.20 -36.17 28.66
N GLU A 201 23.48 -35.83 27.39
CA GLU A 201 24.68 -36.27 26.68
C GLU A 201 25.96 -35.80 27.38
N ARG A 202 26.00 -34.56 27.89
CA ARG A 202 27.12 -34.04 28.70
C ARG A 202 27.36 -34.87 29.96
N VAL A 203 26.30 -35.19 30.70
CA VAL A 203 26.41 -36.01 31.92
C VAL A 203 26.91 -37.42 31.60
N VAL A 204 26.45 -38.02 30.50
CA VAL A 204 26.94 -39.34 30.05
C VAL A 204 28.44 -39.25 29.71
N GLN A 205 28.85 -38.24 28.95
CA GLN A 205 30.25 -38.04 28.57
C GLN A 205 31.18 -37.88 29.77
N GLU A 206 30.75 -37.11 30.79
CA GLU A 206 31.50 -36.94 32.03
C GLU A 206 31.65 -38.25 32.81
N LYS A 207 30.59 -39.05 32.90
CA LYS A 207 30.64 -40.39 33.52
C LYS A 207 31.59 -41.32 32.79
N THR A 208 31.60 -41.30 31.45
CA THR A 208 32.51 -42.11 30.64
C THR A 208 33.97 -41.70 30.83
N TRP A 209 34.26 -40.39 30.92
CA TRP A 209 35.62 -39.95 31.22
C TRP A 209 36.05 -40.33 32.64
N ALA A 210 35.14 -40.26 33.61
CA ALA A 210 35.40 -40.69 34.98
C ALA A 210 35.70 -42.19 35.06
N SER A 211 34.96 -43.05 34.34
CA SER A 211 35.22 -44.49 34.34
C SER A 211 36.53 -44.88 33.65
N LEU A 212 36.95 -44.12 32.64
CA LEU A 212 38.20 -44.34 31.91
C LEU A 212 39.41 -43.66 32.56
N ASN A 213 39.24 -42.99 33.71
CA ASN A 213 40.28 -42.16 34.35
C ASN A 213 40.93 -41.13 33.39
N ALA A 214 40.18 -40.66 32.39
CA ALA A 214 40.67 -39.74 31.38
C ALA A 214 40.75 -38.32 31.96
N THR A 215 41.94 -37.91 32.41
CA THR A 215 42.15 -36.59 33.03
C THR A 215 42.74 -35.60 32.05
N THR A 216 43.57 -36.06 31.10
CA THR A 216 44.23 -35.19 30.12
C THR A 216 43.34 -34.90 28.89
N PRO A 217 43.52 -33.76 28.21
CA PRO A 217 42.78 -33.45 26.99
C PRO A 217 42.93 -34.49 25.87
N ALA A 218 44.10 -35.12 25.77
CA ALA A 218 44.38 -36.15 24.77
C ALA A 218 43.62 -37.44 25.05
N GLU A 219 43.57 -37.89 26.31
CA GLU A 219 42.80 -39.07 26.73
C GLU A 219 41.30 -38.85 26.57
N LYS A 220 40.83 -37.64 26.87
CA LYS A 220 39.43 -37.23 26.65
C LYS A 220 39.07 -37.22 25.17
N GLN A 221 40.01 -36.84 24.30
CA GLN A 221 39.83 -36.87 22.85
C GLN A 221 39.72 -38.30 22.30
N SER A 222 40.49 -39.25 22.84
CA SER A 222 40.38 -40.67 22.42
C SER A 222 39.13 -41.38 22.93
N SER A 223 38.55 -40.92 24.04
CA SER A 223 37.39 -41.52 24.71
C SER A 223 36.08 -40.75 24.49
N CYS A 224 36.10 -39.71 23.66
CA CYS A 224 34.93 -38.87 23.42
C CYS A 224 33.89 -39.59 22.57
N LEU A 225 32.62 -39.56 23.00
CA LEU A 225 31.49 -39.85 22.13
C LEU A 225 31.25 -38.60 21.28
N HIS A 226 31.51 -38.69 19.99
CA HIS A 226 31.33 -37.57 19.08
C HIS A 226 29.84 -37.51 18.69
N SER A 227 29.04 -36.77 19.46
CA SER A 227 27.61 -36.61 19.19
C SER A 227 27.33 -35.78 17.92
N GLU A 228 26.06 -35.72 17.51
CA GLU A 228 25.63 -35.01 16.30
C GLU A 228 25.80 -33.49 16.37
N PHE A 229 25.95 -32.95 17.58
CA PHE A 229 25.91 -31.51 17.81
C PHE A 229 27.30 -30.92 18.00
N TRP A 230 27.96 -30.63 16.88
CA TRP A 230 29.19 -29.85 16.87
C TRP A 230 28.88 -28.42 16.44
N PRO A 231 29.04 -27.40 17.32
CA PRO A 231 28.88 -26.01 16.93
C PRO A 231 29.87 -25.64 15.81
N LYS A 232 29.36 -24.84 14.87
CA LYS A 232 30.15 -24.24 13.78
C LYS A 232 30.96 -23.08 14.35
N GLU A 233 32.27 -23.10 14.16
CA GLU A 233 33.21 -22.09 14.65
C GLU A 233 34.02 -21.53 13.46
N GLN A 234 34.08 -20.21 13.36
CA GLN A 234 34.83 -19.52 12.31
C GLN A 234 36.24 -19.18 12.82
N GLN A 235 37.23 -19.90 12.31
CA GLN A 235 38.63 -19.74 12.63
C GLN A 235 39.23 -18.54 11.87
N LYS A 236 40.14 -17.80 12.52
CA LYS A 236 40.83 -16.65 11.92
C LYS A 236 41.74 -17.05 10.74
N LYS A 237 42.17 -18.31 10.67
CA LYS A 237 43.04 -18.86 9.62
C LYS A 237 42.53 -20.24 9.18
N LYS A 238 43.01 -20.74 8.04
CA LYS A 238 42.79 -22.12 7.60
C LYS A 238 43.24 -23.08 8.70
N PHE A 239 42.35 -23.95 9.17
CA PHE A 239 42.67 -24.93 10.22
C PHE A 239 42.98 -26.30 9.60
N LYS A 240 43.72 -27.12 10.35
CA LYS A 240 43.95 -28.53 10.02
C LYS A 240 42.86 -29.36 10.66
N CYS A 241 42.11 -30.13 9.87
CA CYS A 241 41.07 -31.01 10.40
C CYS A 241 41.71 -32.10 11.28
N GLY A 242 41.25 -32.25 12.52
CA GLY A 242 41.78 -33.26 13.45
C GLY A 242 41.39 -34.70 13.11
N ALA A 243 40.42 -34.92 12.21
CA ALA A 243 40.00 -36.25 11.78
C ALA A 243 40.73 -36.74 10.51
N CYS A 244 40.83 -35.90 9.46
CA CYS A 244 41.48 -36.29 8.19
C CYS A 244 42.87 -35.66 7.98
N GLY A 245 43.32 -34.75 8.86
CA GLY A 245 44.62 -34.08 8.74
C GLY A 245 44.72 -33.04 7.62
N GLN A 246 43.68 -32.84 6.81
CA GLN A 246 43.71 -31.91 5.69
C GLN A 246 43.48 -30.45 6.13
N LYS A 247 44.15 -29.49 5.47
CA LYS A 247 43.88 -28.05 5.65
C LYS A 247 42.54 -27.70 4.99
N ARG A 248 41.63 -27.09 5.75
CA ARG A 248 40.30 -26.69 5.27
C ARG A 248 40.12 -25.19 5.40
N GLY A 249 38.98 -24.69 4.90
CA GLY A 249 38.61 -23.27 5.00
C GLY A 249 38.53 -22.79 6.46
N PRO A 250 38.27 -21.49 6.70
CA PRO A 250 38.17 -20.95 8.06
C PRO A 250 37.00 -21.55 8.86
N THR A 251 36.04 -22.20 8.23
CA THR A 251 34.88 -22.79 8.89
C THR A 251 35.16 -24.22 9.35
N GLY A 252 35.19 -24.44 10.66
CA GLY A 252 35.33 -25.75 11.29
C GLY A 252 34.15 -26.06 12.22
N TYR A 253 34.02 -27.32 12.60
CA TYR A 253 33.06 -27.79 13.60
C TYR A 253 33.87 -28.24 14.80
N LYS A 254 33.55 -27.74 16.00
CA LYS A 254 34.30 -28.09 17.22
C LYS A 254 33.44 -28.94 18.13
N CYS A 255 33.98 -30.08 18.57
CA CYS A 255 33.32 -30.90 19.58
C CYS A 255 33.28 -30.14 20.92
N PRO A 256 32.10 -29.97 21.55
CA PRO A 256 31.98 -29.25 22.82
C PRO A 256 32.58 -30.04 24.00
N HIS A 257 32.89 -31.32 23.81
CA HIS A 257 33.40 -32.21 24.84
C HIS A 257 34.93 -32.38 24.78
N CYS A 258 35.49 -32.77 23.64
CA CYS A 258 36.94 -33.00 23.50
C CYS A 258 37.71 -31.90 22.77
N ALA A 259 37.05 -30.78 22.41
CA ALA A 259 37.64 -29.66 21.67
C ALA A 259 38.24 -30.01 20.28
N LEU A 260 38.00 -31.22 19.77
CA LEU A 260 38.41 -31.62 18.43
C LEU A 260 37.72 -30.76 17.36
N ILE A 261 38.50 -30.23 16.41
CA ILE A 261 37.96 -29.46 15.28
C ILE A 261 37.96 -30.33 14.00
N SER A 262 36.77 -30.59 13.45
CA SER A 262 36.56 -31.38 12.24
C SER A 262 36.00 -30.53 11.08
N CYS A 263 36.09 -31.04 9.85
CA CYS A 263 35.44 -30.43 8.70
C CYS A 263 34.06 -31.05 8.47
N GLN A 264 33.18 -30.37 7.74
CA GLN A 264 31.81 -30.83 7.47
C GLN A 264 31.75 -32.29 6.96
N GLY A 265 32.63 -32.65 6.02
CA GLY A 265 32.66 -34.01 5.46
C GLY A 265 33.16 -35.09 6.42
N CYS A 266 33.99 -34.74 7.41
CA CYS A 266 34.38 -35.67 8.47
C CYS A 266 33.34 -35.72 9.60
N LEU A 267 32.62 -34.62 9.85
CA LEU A 267 31.56 -34.56 10.84
C LEU A 267 30.44 -35.56 10.52
N SER A 268 29.96 -35.59 9.27
CA SER A 268 28.94 -36.55 8.84
C SER A 268 29.37 -38.01 9.07
N LYS A 269 30.62 -38.35 8.73
CA LYS A 269 31.17 -39.70 8.91
C LYS A 269 31.41 -40.08 10.38
N LEU A 270 31.72 -39.10 11.23
CA LEU A 270 31.84 -39.33 12.68
C LEU A 270 30.46 -39.60 13.28
N ASN A 271 29.42 -38.93 12.78
CA ASN A 271 28.05 -39.10 13.24
C ASN A 271 27.43 -40.46 12.85
N GLU A 272 27.74 -40.93 11.63
CA GLU A 272 27.31 -42.25 11.11
C GLU A 272 27.89 -43.42 11.93
N ARG A 273 29.09 -43.28 12.49
CA ARG A 273 29.71 -44.33 13.34
C ARG A 273 29.00 -44.53 14.68
N HIS A 274 28.24 -43.53 15.14
CA HIS A 274 27.49 -43.58 16.39
C HIS A 274 26.02 -43.96 16.21
N THR A 275 25.46 -43.75 15.01
CA THR A 275 24.08 -44.14 14.64
C THR A 275 24.00 -45.53 14.00
N GLY A 276 25.12 -46.25 13.90
CA GLY A 276 25.20 -47.63 13.44
C GLY A 276 24.60 -48.65 14.41
N THR A 277 23.28 -48.57 14.59
CA THR A 277 22.35 -49.66 14.92
C THR A 277 21.13 -49.48 14.05
#